data_AF-A0A382M946-F1
#
_entry.id   AF-A0A382M946-F1
#
_cell.length_a   1.000
_cell.length_b   1.000
_cell.length_c   1.000
_cell.angle_alpha   90.00
_cell.angle_beta   90.00
_cell.angle_gamma   90.00
#
_symmetry.space_group_name_H-M   'P 1'
#
loop_
_entity.id
_entity.type
_entity.pdbx_description
1 polymer ?
#
loop_
_entity_poly.entity_id
_entity_poly.type
_entity_poly.pdbx_seq_one_letter_code
_entity_poly.pdbx_strand_id
1 'polypeptide(L)'
;MCGIIGIQNNSEAATLAYMGLYAQQHRGQEGAGVVSSDGSVLHRHMGQGLVSDVFSNSAVFDSLIGDSAIGHVRYSTTGNSDPKNVGPLTFNMGDYNLSIAHNGNLVNLDVIRKELKENGALFQTSTDTEI
;
A
#
# COMPACT_ATOMS: atom_id res chain seq x y z
N MET A 1 -14.16 4.38 1.49
CA MET A 1 -13.83 2.94 1.40
C MET A 1 -12.63 2.83 0.48
N CYS A 2 -11.52 2.24 0.90
CA CYS A 2 -10.27 2.19 0.12
C CYS A 2 -10.43 1.59 -1.30
N GLY A 3 -9.38 1.70 -2.10
CA GLY A 3 -9.27 1.08 -3.41
C GLY A 3 -7.92 0.36 -3.54
N ILE A 4 -7.91 -0.77 -4.25
CA ILE A 4 -6.70 -1.54 -4.54
C ILE A 4 -6.59 -1.78 -6.04
N ILE A 5 -5.37 -1.91 -6.54
CA ILE A 5 -5.09 -2.33 -7.92
C ILE A 5 -3.87 -3.24 -7.95
N GLY A 6 -3.84 -4.16 -8.91
CA GLY A 6 -2.69 -5.02 -9.21
C GLY A 6 -2.49 -5.13 -10.71
N ILE A 7 -1.23 -5.07 -11.14
CA ILE A 7 -0.77 -5.20 -12.51
C ILE A 7 0.37 -6.22 -12.51
N GLN A 8 0.43 -7.10 -13.50
CA GLN A 8 1.45 -8.14 -13.62
C GLN A 8 1.80 -8.36 -15.09
N ASN A 9 3.05 -8.73 -15.36
CA ASN A 9 3.59 -8.98 -16.70
C ASN A 9 3.43 -7.79 -17.67
N ASN A 10 3.66 -6.57 -17.19
CA ASN A 10 3.59 -5.36 -18.00
C ASN A 10 4.74 -4.39 -17.66
N SER A 11 5.52 -4.00 -18.66
CA SER A 11 6.67 -3.09 -18.47
C SER A 11 6.31 -1.70 -17.92
N GLU A 12 5.05 -1.29 -18.01
CA GLU A 12 4.51 -0.03 -17.49
C GLU A 12 3.65 -0.23 -16.23
N ALA A 13 3.86 -1.33 -15.49
CA ALA A 13 3.02 -1.74 -14.36
C ALA A 13 2.78 -0.61 -13.33
N ALA A 14 3.82 0.14 -12.97
CA ALA A 14 3.71 1.25 -12.03
C ALA A 14 2.83 2.40 -12.56
N THR A 15 2.99 2.76 -13.83
CA THR A 15 2.19 3.79 -14.51
C THR A 15 0.72 3.37 -14.60
N LEU A 16 0.46 2.13 -15.00
CA LEU A 16 -0.90 1.59 -15.08
C LEU A 16 -1.56 1.50 -13.70
N ALA A 17 -0.80 1.10 -12.67
CA ALA A 17 -1.28 1.12 -11.29
C ALA A 17 -1.66 2.54 -10.86
N TYR A 18 -0.81 3.54 -11.10
CA TYR A 18 -1.13 4.95 -10.86
C TYR A 18 -2.41 5.41 -11.57
N MET A 19 -2.54 5.14 -12.87
CA MET A 19 -3.73 5.54 -13.65
C MET A 19 -5.00 4.88 -13.11
N GLY A 20 -4.93 3.60 -12.74
CA GLY A 20 -6.06 2.91 -12.14
C GLY A 20 -6.40 3.43 -10.74
N LEU A 21 -5.40 3.79 -9.92
CA LEU A 21 -5.64 4.49 -8.65
C LEU A 21 -6.31 5.85 -8.86
N TYR A 22 -5.88 6.60 -9.88
CA TYR A 22 -6.51 7.87 -10.24
C TYR A 22 -7.98 7.68 -10.62
N ALA A 23 -8.30 6.65 -11.42
CA ALA A 23 -9.68 6.30 -11.74
C ALA A 23 -10.49 5.87 -10.48
N GLN A 24 -9.83 5.28 -9.48
CA GLN A 24 -10.41 4.90 -8.21
C GLN A 24 -10.30 6.00 -7.12
N GLN A 25 -9.88 7.23 -7.44
CA GLN A 25 -9.64 8.31 -6.45
C GLN A 25 -10.83 8.58 -5.53
N HIS A 26 -12.05 8.41 -6.03
CA HIS A 26 -13.30 8.57 -5.29
C HIS A 26 -13.43 7.62 -4.08
N ARG A 27 -12.65 6.53 -4.05
CA ARG A 27 -12.63 5.55 -2.97
C ARG A 27 -11.87 6.05 -1.74
N GLY A 28 -10.75 6.74 -1.92
CA GLY A 28 -9.91 7.23 -0.84
C GLY A 28 -9.09 8.44 -1.25
N GLN A 29 -9.05 9.48 -0.40
CA GLN A 29 -8.44 10.78 -0.70
C GLN A 29 -7.38 11.20 0.33
N GLU A 30 -7.08 10.32 1.30
CA GLU A 30 -6.14 10.66 2.38
C GLU A 30 -4.71 10.23 2.10
N GLY A 31 -4.51 9.30 1.19
CA GLY A 31 -3.20 8.87 0.77
C GLY A 31 -3.28 7.88 -0.37
N ALA A 32 -2.17 7.79 -1.09
CA ALA A 32 -2.00 6.90 -2.22
C ALA A 32 -0.59 6.31 -2.19
N GLY A 33 -0.44 5.12 -2.75
CA GLY A 33 0.85 4.48 -2.88
C GLY A 33 0.86 3.42 -3.97
N VAL A 34 2.03 3.23 -4.57
CA VAL A 34 2.33 2.18 -5.54
C VAL A 34 3.62 1.49 -5.09
N VAL A 35 3.62 0.16 -5.17
CA VAL A 35 4.80 -0.68 -5.01
C VAL A 35 4.96 -1.49 -6.29
N SER A 36 6.13 -1.43 -6.94
CA SER A 36 6.47 -2.22 -8.12
C SER A 36 7.59 -3.21 -7.85
N SER A 37 7.72 -4.23 -8.70
CA SER A 37 8.75 -5.25 -8.59
C SER A 37 9.07 -5.92 -9.92
N ASP A 38 10.34 -6.30 -10.08
CA ASP A 38 10.84 -7.20 -11.13
C ASP A 38 10.91 -8.67 -10.66
N GLY A 39 10.31 -8.98 -9.50
CA GLY A 39 10.38 -10.29 -8.86
C GLY A 39 11.54 -10.46 -7.87
N SER A 40 12.44 -9.48 -7.78
CA SER A 40 13.59 -9.52 -6.85
C SER A 40 13.56 -8.40 -5.82
N VAL A 41 13.27 -7.17 -6.25
CA VAL A 41 13.28 -5.97 -5.41
C VAL A 41 11.91 -5.32 -5.41
N LEU A 42 11.51 -4.78 -4.25
CA LEU A 42 10.32 -3.95 -4.12
C LEU A 42 10.71 -2.49 -4.16
N HIS A 43 10.16 -1.75 -5.11
CA HIS A 43 10.29 -0.31 -5.24
C HIS A 43 9.00 0.35 -4.80
N ARG A 44 9.05 1.38 -3.95
CA ARG A 44 7.84 1.99 -3.39
C ARG A 44 7.84 3.50 -3.51
N HIS A 45 6.66 4.05 -3.79
CA HIS A 45 6.38 5.47 -3.65
C HIS A 45 4.97 5.66 -3.09
N MET A 46 4.85 6.46 -2.04
CA MET A 46 3.59 6.67 -1.34
C MET A 46 3.60 7.98 -0.56
N GLY A 47 2.42 8.53 -0.33
CA GLY A 47 2.25 9.79 0.38
C GLY A 47 0.81 10.04 0.80
N GLN A 48 0.62 11.05 1.62
CA GLN A 48 -0.70 11.53 1.99
C GLN A 48 -1.27 12.46 0.90
N GLY A 49 -2.60 12.52 0.82
CA GLY A 49 -3.32 13.34 -0.15
C GLY A 49 -3.82 12.57 -1.37
N LEU A 50 -4.15 13.33 -2.42
CA LEU A 50 -4.70 12.80 -3.66
C LEU A 50 -3.60 12.07 -4.46
N VAL A 51 -4.02 11.13 -5.30
CA VAL A 51 -3.16 10.40 -6.23
C VAL A 51 -2.39 11.37 -7.13
N SER A 52 -3.03 12.45 -7.59
CA SER A 52 -2.37 13.50 -8.39
C SER A 52 -1.24 14.19 -7.65
N ASP A 53 -1.38 14.39 -6.34
CA ASP A 53 -0.44 15.16 -5.55
C ASP A 53 0.76 14.28 -5.19
N VAL A 54 0.48 13.04 -4.75
CA VAL A 54 1.50 12.04 -4.40
C VAL A 54 2.39 11.72 -5.61
N PHE A 55 1.82 11.64 -6.81
CA PHE A 55 2.54 11.30 -8.05
C PHE A 55 2.73 12.51 -8.99
N SER A 56 2.76 13.72 -8.43
CA SER A 56 2.89 14.98 -9.21
C SER A 56 4.21 15.11 -9.98
N ASN A 57 5.29 14.49 -9.48
CA ASN A 57 6.57 14.44 -10.17
C ASN A 57 6.70 13.14 -10.98
N SER A 58 6.72 13.24 -12.30
CA SER A 58 6.83 12.08 -13.20
C SER A 58 8.15 11.31 -13.03
N ALA A 59 9.21 11.94 -12.53
CA ALA A 59 10.50 11.28 -12.27
C ALA A 59 10.40 10.18 -11.18
N VAL A 60 9.31 10.15 -10.41
CA VAL A 60 9.04 9.06 -9.46
C VAL A 60 8.96 7.70 -10.18
N PHE A 61 8.39 7.65 -11.38
CA PHE A 61 8.22 6.41 -12.13
C PHE A 61 9.56 5.80 -12.57
N ASP A 62 10.61 6.61 -12.70
CA ASP A 62 11.97 6.13 -13.00
C ASP A 62 12.53 5.24 -11.86
N SER A 63 11.99 5.39 -10.64
CA SER A 63 12.37 4.59 -9.48
C SER A 63 11.46 3.38 -9.24
N LEU A 64 10.28 3.33 -9.88
CA LEU A 64 9.29 2.26 -9.75
C LEU A 64 9.47 1.23 -10.87
N ILE A 65 10.61 0.55 -10.83
CA ILE A 65 11.01 -0.43 -11.84
C ILE A 65 10.26 -1.76 -11.59
N GLY A 66 9.98 -2.49 -12.67
CA GLY A 66 9.41 -3.83 -12.61
C GLY A 66 8.26 -4.04 -13.60
N ASP A 67 7.90 -5.31 -13.81
CA ASP A 67 6.77 -5.70 -14.65
C ASP A 67 5.48 -5.98 -13.86
N SER A 68 5.56 -5.83 -12.54
CA SER A 68 4.48 -6.09 -11.60
C SER A 68 4.34 -4.91 -10.64
N ALA A 69 3.11 -4.54 -10.29
CA ALA A 69 2.84 -3.47 -9.35
C ALA A 69 1.52 -3.66 -8.61
N ILE A 70 1.48 -3.23 -7.36
CA ILE A 70 0.24 -3.07 -6.59
C ILE A 70 0.09 -1.62 -6.17
N GLY A 71 -1.15 -1.17 -6.03
CA GLY A 71 -1.47 0.18 -5.61
C GLY A 71 -2.61 0.21 -4.61
N HIS A 72 -2.65 1.28 -3.81
CA HIS A 72 -3.70 1.49 -2.81
C HIS A 72 -4.06 2.97 -2.69
N VAL A 73 -5.36 3.27 -2.60
CA VAL A 73 -5.89 4.58 -2.15
C VAL A 73 -6.59 4.42 -0.81
N ARG A 74 -6.20 5.24 0.16
CA ARG A 74 -6.66 5.17 1.55
C ARG A 74 -7.82 6.13 1.79
N TYR A 75 -8.84 5.62 2.46
CA TYR A 75 -9.88 6.39 3.15
C TYR A 75 -9.73 6.09 4.64
N SER A 76 -9.75 7.08 5.55
CA SER A 76 -9.71 6.75 6.98
C SER A 76 -11.04 6.12 7.38
N THR A 77 -11.05 4.79 7.48
CA THR A 77 -12.10 4.02 8.14
C THR A 77 -11.69 3.68 9.57
N THR A 78 -10.39 3.52 9.82
CA THR A 78 -9.80 3.01 11.06
C THR A 78 -8.32 3.42 11.16
N GLY A 79 -7.88 3.83 12.36
CA GLY A 79 -6.52 4.33 12.62
C GLY A 79 -6.35 5.83 12.35
N ASN A 80 -5.42 6.47 13.08
CA ASN A 80 -5.12 7.89 12.92
C ASN A 80 -4.66 8.22 11.48
N SER A 81 -4.71 9.49 11.10
CA SER A 81 -4.14 10.03 9.85
C SER A 81 -2.60 10.04 9.86
N ASP A 82 -1.98 8.98 10.39
CA ASP A 82 -0.54 8.79 10.41
C ASP A 82 -0.07 8.40 9.00
N PRO A 83 0.96 9.06 8.44
CA PRO A 83 1.59 8.67 7.18
C PRO A 83 1.97 7.19 7.10
N LYS A 84 2.31 6.55 8.23
CA LYS A 84 2.65 5.13 8.31
C LYS A 84 1.50 4.19 7.95
N ASN A 85 0.26 4.68 8.00
CA ASN A 85 -0.92 3.89 7.64
C ASN A 85 -1.22 3.94 6.13
N VAL A 86 -0.46 4.71 5.33
CA VAL A 86 -0.62 4.73 3.86
C VAL A 86 -0.02 3.46 3.27
N GLY A 87 -0.89 2.63 2.67
CA GLY A 87 -0.47 1.41 1.97
C GLY A 87 -0.10 1.64 0.49
N PRO A 88 0.42 0.61 -0.20
CA PRO A 88 0.60 -0.77 0.28
C PRO A 88 1.66 -0.91 1.38
N LEU A 89 1.39 -1.72 2.42
CA LEU A 89 2.38 -1.99 3.48
C LEU A 89 3.43 -2.97 2.97
N THR A 90 4.69 -2.66 3.24
CA THR A 90 5.83 -3.47 2.77
C THR A 90 6.64 -3.98 3.95
N PHE A 91 6.90 -5.27 3.96
CA PHE A 91 7.59 -5.99 5.03
C PHE A 91 8.83 -6.69 4.47
N ASN A 92 9.92 -6.65 5.23
CA ASN A 92 11.09 -7.48 4.99
C ASN A 92 11.03 -8.67 5.97
N MET A 93 10.96 -9.88 5.43
CA MET A 93 10.77 -11.14 6.17
C MET A 93 11.94 -12.07 5.88
N GLY A 94 13.11 -11.75 6.43
CA GLY A 94 14.34 -12.48 6.16
C GLY A 94 14.75 -12.35 4.69
N ASP A 95 14.70 -13.46 3.96
CA ASP A 95 15.11 -13.51 2.55
C ASP A 95 14.03 -13.03 1.57
N TYR A 96 12.82 -12.71 2.07
CA TYR A 96 11.69 -12.31 1.23
C TYR A 96 11.24 -10.89 1.55
N ASN A 97 10.80 -10.19 0.52
CA ASN A 97 10.09 -8.93 0.65
C ASN A 97 8.63 -9.15 0.25
N LEU A 98 7.70 -8.62 1.06
CA LEU A 98 6.27 -8.75 0.84
C LEU A 98 5.63 -7.38 0.83
N SER A 99 4.72 -7.13 -0.11
CA SER A 99 3.88 -5.94 -0.11
C SER A 99 2.41 -6.33 -0.19
N ILE A 100 1.57 -5.71 0.64
CA ILE A 100 0.15 -6.03 0.76
C ILE A 100 -0.67 -4.74 0.73
N ALA A 101 -1.73 -4.77 -0.08
CA ALA A 101 -2.79 -3.77 -0.08
C ALA A 101 -4.11 -4.44 0.31
N HIS A 102 -4.86 -3.81 1.21
CA HIS A 102 -6.11 -4.35 1.73
C HIS A 102 -7.22 -3.30 1.64
N ASN A 103 -8.42 -3.77 1.29
CA ASN A 103 -9.64 -2.97 1.33
C ASN A 103 -10.73 -3.79 2.02
N GLY A 104 -10.96 -3.48 3.28
CA GLY A 104 -11.85 -4.22 4.15
C GLY A 104 -11.60 -3.84 5.59
N ASN A 105 -12.20 -4.59 6.51
CA ASN A 105 -12.01 -4.41 7.94
C ASN A 105 -12.05 -5.78 8.63
N LEU A 106 -11.05 -6.07 9.47
CA LEU A 106 -11.03 -7.25 10.33
C LEU A 106 -11.90 -6.98 11.56
N VAL A 107 -13.06 -7.63 11.64
CA VAL A 107 -14.05 -7.39 12.72
C VAL A 107 -13.55 -7.76 14.12
N ASN A 108 -12.55 -8.65 14.20
CA ASN A 108 -11.94 -9.13 15.43
C ASN A 108 -10.48 -8.66 15.60
N LEU A 109 -10.12 -7.52 14.99
CA LEU A 109 -8.78 -6.94 15.00
C LEU A 109 -8.14 -6.91 16.40
N ASP A 110 -8.87 -6.41 17.40
CA ASP A 110 -8.33 -6.24 18.76
C ASP A 110 -8.00 -7.58 19.44
N VAL A 111 -8.78 -8.62 19.15
CA VAL A 111 -8.57 -9.97 19.69
C VAL A 111 -7.29 -10.56 19.07
N ILE A 112 -7.18 -10.56 17.74
CA ILE A 112 -6.01 -11.11 17.03
C ILE A 112 -4.74 -10.33 17.40
N ARG A 113 -4.82 -8.99 17.41
CA ARG A 113 -3.68 -8.13 17.77
C ARG A 113 -3.21 -8.41 19.19
N LYS A 114 -4.12 -8.62 20.14
CA LYS A 114 -3.77 -8.96 21.52
C LYS A 114 -3.07 -10.32 21.59
N GLU A 115 -3.62 -11.35 20.96
CA GLU A 115 -3.02 -12.69 20.92
C GLU A 115 -1.61 -12.67 20.29
N LEU A 116 -1.43 -11.95 19.18
CA LEU A 116 -0.12 -11.80 18.54
C LEU A 116 0.88 -11.05 19.43
N LYS A 117 0.45 -9.98 20.13
CA LYS A 117 1.31 -9.27 21.10
C LYS A 117 1.74 -10.15 22.27
N GLU A 118 0.82 -10.96 22.80
CA GLU A 118 1.12 -11.91 23.88
C GLU A 118 2.14 -12.97 23.43
N ASN A 119 2.13 -13.32 22.14
CA ASN A 119 3.14 -14.19 21.51
C ASN A 119 4.42 -13.45 21.07
N GLY A 120 4.57 -12.16 21.39
CA GLY A 120 5.79 -11.38 21.15
C GLY A 120 5.83 -10.59 19.84
N ALA A 121 4.74 -10.49 19.09
CA ALA A 121 4.68 -9.67 17.88
C ALA A 121 4.75 -8.16 18.21
N LEU A 122 5.51 -7.43 17.40
CA LEU A 122 5.59 -5.96 17.43
C LEU A 122 4.89 -5.39 16.21
N PHE A 123 4.14 -4.30 16.41
CA PHE A 123 3.37 -3.64 15.35
C PHE A 123 3.84 -2.19 15.17
N GLN A 124 4.02 -1.78 13.92
CA GLN A 124 4.48 -0.45 13.52
C GLN A 124 3.33 0.48 13.07
N THR A 125 2.20 -0.10 12.71
CA THR A 125 1.00 0.59 12.23
C THR A 125 -0.21 0.24 13.11
N SER A 126 -1.29 0.98 12.89
CA SER A 126 -2.58 0.69 13.51
C SER A 126 -3.53 -0.07 12.58
N THR A 127 -3.11 -0.32 11.34
CA THR A 127 -3.97 -0.85 10.28
C THR A 127 -4.23 -2.34 10.43
N ASP A 128 -5.37 -2.77 9.90
CA ASP A 128 -5.74 -4.17 9.78
C ASP A 128 -4.81 -4.94 8.84
N THR A 129 -4.19 -4.25 7.87
CA THR A 129 -3.26 -4.83 6.90
C THR A 129 -2.01 -5.43 7.53
N GLU A 130 -1.60 -4.94 8.70
CA GLU A 130 -0.43 -5.46 9.42
C GLU A 130 -0.75 -6.69 10.30
N ILE A 131 -2.04 -6.94 10.53
CA ILE A 131 -2.52 -8.11 11.30
C ILE A 131 -2.75 -9.29 10.36
#